data_AF-A0A231R8P8-F1
#
_entry.id   AF-A0A231R8P8-F1
#
_cell.length_a   1.000
_cell.length_b   1.000
_cell.length_c   1.000
_cell.angle_alpha   90.00
_cell.angle_beta   90.00
_cell.angle_gamma   90.00
#
_symmetry.space_group_name_H-M   'P 1'
#
loop_
_entity.id
_entity.type
_entity.pdbx_description
1 polymer ?
#
loop_
_entity_poly.entity_id
_entity_poly.type
_entity_poly.pdbx_seq_one_letter_code
_entity_poly.pdbx_strand_id
1 'polypeptide(L)'
;MDRQAKQAILDVLNSLEVISHQDGEMANAFVRNTPENVAALNSVGISVETIKKHGDDEIFCIFSIAADLEIADYNRGEKLYLFGPVDDELRNRVIDGEGDAIDAERLLRLLEPELFD
;
A
#
# COMPACT_ATOMS: atom_id res chain seq x y z
N MET A 1 -2.74 12.07 -9.53
CA MET A 1 -2.04 12.36 -8.26
C MET A 1 -0.55 12.16 -8.49
N ASP A 2 0.31 13.09 -8.07
CA ASP A 2 1.77 12.91 -8.20
C ASP A 2 2.32 11.87 -7.20
N ARG A 3 3.56 11.42 -7.42
CA ARG A 3 4.19 10.38 -6.60
C ARG A 3 4.28 10.76 -5.12
N GLN A 4 4.58 12.02 -4.83
CA GLN A 4 4.79 12.46 -3.45
C GLN A 4 3.48 12.46 -2.66
N ALA A 5 2.38 12.87 -3.29
CA ALA A 5 1.04 12.77 -2.74
C ALA A 5 0.60 11.31 -2.53
N LYS A 6 0.88 10.42 -3.50
CA LYS A 6 0.62 8.98 -3.34
C LYS A 6 1.36 8.40 -2.14
N GLN A 7 2.66 8.71 -2.02
CA GLN A 7 3.48 8.24 -0.91
C GLN A 7 2.97 8.74 0.44
N ALA A 8 2.62 10.02 0.54
CA ALA A 8 2.11 10.59 1.79
C ALA A 8 0.81 9.89 2.26
N ILE A 9 -0.07 9.53 1.34
CA ILE A 9 -1.29 8.77 1.67
C ILE A 9 -0.93 7.35 2.14
N LEU A 10 -0.03 6.66 1.43
CA LEU A 10 0.40 5.33 1.85
C LEU A 10 1.08 5.33 3.22
N ASP A 11 1.89 6.34 3.53
CA ASP A 11 2.55 6.48 4.83
C ASP A 11 1.51 6.57 5.94
N VAL A 12 0.43 7.34 5.73
CA VAL A 12 -0.70 7.38 6.68
C VAL A 12 -1.39 6.04 6.78
N LEU A 13 -1.77 5.40 5.65
CA LEU A 13 -2.44 4.09 5.66
C LEU A 13 -1.63 3.04 6.41
N ASN A 14 -0.32 2.99 6.17
CA ASN A 14 0.62 2.08 6.82
C ASN A 14 0.86 2.39 8.31
N SER A 15 0.54 3.60 8.77
CA SER A 15 0.68 4.00 10.17
C SER A 15 -0.52 3.61 11.03
N LEU A 16 -1.65 3.29 10.40
CA LEU A 16 -2.87 2.93 11.11
C LEU A 16 -2.73 1.55 11.75
N GLU A 17 -3.31 1.38 12.95
CA GLU A 17 -3.35 0.10 13.63
C GLU A 17 -4.34 -0.85 12.93
N VAL A 18 -3.80 -1.87 12.28
CA VAL A 18 -4.60 -2.95 11.68
C VAL A 18 -5.11 -3.87 12.79
N ILE A 19 -6.42 -4.08 12.81
CA ILE A 19 -7.10 -4.92 13.82
C ILE A 19 -7.48 -6.30 13.29
N SER A 20 -7.43 -6.49 11.98
CA SER A 20 -7.68 -7.78 11.31
C SER A 20 -7.05 -7.75 9.92
N HIS A 21 -6.34 -8.80 9.55
CA HIS A 21 -5.84 -8.98 8.19
C HIS A 21 -6.17 -10.38 7.68
N GLN A 22 -6.31 -10.49 6.36
CA GLN A 22 -6.44 -11.75 5.64
C GLN A 22 -5.43 -11.74 4.50
N ASP A 23 -4.71 -12.86 4.33
CA ASP A 23 -3.82 -13.09 3.19
C ASP A 23 -4.55 -13.86 2.07
N GLY A 24 -3.97 -13.87 0.88
CA GLY A 24 -4.46 -14.61 -0.28
C GLY A 24 -4.97 -13.69 -1.40
N GLU A 25 -5.72 -14.27 -2.36
CA GLU A 25 -6.22 -13.53 -3.53
C GLU A 25 -7.15 -12.37 -3.16
N MET A 26 -7.83 -12.46 -2.02
CA MET A 26 -8.64 -11.38 -1.44
C MET A 26 -7.98 -10.83 -0.18
N ALA A 27 -6.69 -10.49 -0.28
CA ALA A 27 -5.96 -9.90 0.83
C ALA A 27 -6.65 -8.62 1.29
N ASN A 28 -6.82 -8.47 2.60
CA ASN A 28 -7.47 -7.33 3.22
C ASN A 28 -6.77 -6.95 4.52
N ALA A 29 -6.75 -5.66 4.85
CA ALA A 29 -6.29 -5.14 6.12
C ALA A 29 -7.32 -4.13 6.65
N PHE A 30 -7.96 -4.47 7.77
CA PHE A 30 -9.03 -3.69 8.38
C PHE A 30 -8.53 -2.86 9.56
N VAL A 31 -8.99 -1.62 9.62
CA VAL A 31 -8.66 -0.63 10.64
C VAL A 31 -9.97 -0.11 11.24
N ARG A 32 -9.96 0.26 12.53
CA ARG A 32 -11.13 0.89 13.17
C ARG A 32 -11.48 2.24 12.53
N ASN A 33 -12.76 2.47 12.31
CA ASN A 33 -13.31 3.74 11.89
C ASN A 33 -13.48 4.70 13.09
N THR A 34 -12.35 5.22 13.60
CA THR A 34 -12.36 6.20 14.69
C THR A 34 -12.18 7.62 14.16
N PRO A 35 -12.64 8.66 14.90
CA PRO A 35 -12.39 10.06 14.52
C PRO A 35 -10.91 10.38 14.30
N GLU A 36 -10.00 9.76 15.05
CA GLU A 36 -8.54 9.96 14.92
C GLU A 36 -8.02 9.41 13.59
N ASN A 37 -8.43 8.19 13.21
CA ASN A 37 -8.04 7.58 11.94
C ASN A 37 -8.64 8.34 10.75
N VAL A 38 -9.89 8.77 10.86
CA VAL A 38 -10.55 9.62 9.86
C VAL A 38 -9.83 10.97 9.72
N ALA A 39 -9.43 11.60 10.84
CA ALA A 39 -8.68 12.84 10.80
C ALA A 39 -7.29 12.67 10.16
N ALA A 40 -6.59 11.57 10.44
CA ALA A 40 -5.31 11.25 9.81
C ALA A 40 -5.45 11.11 8.29
N LEU A 41 -6.46 10.39 7.82
CA LEU A 41 -6.74 10.22 6.39
C LEU A 41 -7.18 11.52 5.71
N ASN A 42 -8.05 12.32 6.35
CA ASN A 42 -8.44 13.64 5.86
C ASN A 42 -7.23 14.58 5.71
N SER A 43 -6.22 14.47 6.60
CA SER A 43 -5.03 15.33 6.57
C SER A 43 -4.18 15.15 5.30
N VAL A 44 -4.31 14.00 4.64
CA VAL A 44 -3.66 13.68 3.36
C VAL A 44 -4.63 13.69 2.18
N GLY A 45 -5.84 14.26 2.37
CA GLY A 45 -6.79 14.52 1.29
C GLY A 45 -7.76 13.38 0.97
N ILE A 46 -7.83 12.34 1.80
CA ILE A 46 -8.82 11.26 1.66
C ILE A 46 -10.15 11.72 2.24
N SER A 47 -11.21 11.72 1.44
CA SER A 47 -12.52 12.16 1.90
C SER A 47 -13.21 11.11 2.79
N VAL A 48 -14.08 11.58 3.68
CA VAL A 48 -14.96 10.69 4.47
C VAL A 48 -15.83 9.81 3.57
N GLU A 49 -16.24 10.29 2.40
CA GLU A 49 -17.00 9.50 1.43
C GLU A 49 -16.17 8.32 0.90
N THR A 50 -14.90 8.54 0.57
CA THR A 50 -13.98 7.47 0.18
C THR A 50 -13.80 6.44 1.30
N ILE A 51 -13.63 6.89 2.54
CA ILE A 51 -13.49 5.97 3.70
C ILE A 51 -14.74 5.10 3.84
N LYS A 52 -15.93 5.71 3.81
CA LYS A 52 -17.22 5.01 3.92
C LYS A 52 -17.52 4.07 2.75
N LYS A 53 -16.98 4.34 1.56
CA LYS A 53 -17.12 3.44 0.41
C LYS A 53 -16.42 2.09 0.64
N HIS A 54 -15.37 2.07 1.45
CA HIS A 54 -14.49 0.92 1.68
C HIS A 54 -14.61 0.35 3.10
N GLY A 55 -15.74 0.61 3.77
CA GLY A 55 -15.98 0.22 5.14
C GLY A 55 -17.41 0.50 5.60
N ASP A 56 -17.60 0.47 6.91
CA ASP A 56 -18.83 0.81 7.61
C ASP A 56 -18.51 1.76 8.78
N ASP A 57 -19.46 1.90 9.70
CA ASP A 57 -19.30 2.79 10.86
C ASP A 57 -18.28 2.27 11.89
N GLU A 58 -17.86 1.00 11.82
CA GLU A 58 -16.93 0.37 12.77
C GLU A 58 -15.53 0.18 12.18
N ILE A 59 -15.42 -0.22 10.91
CA ILE A 59 -14.15 -0.57 10.26
C ILE A 59 -14.07 -0.13 8.80
N PHE A 60 -12.86 0.03 8.28
CA PHE A 60 -12.62 0.19 6.84
C PHE A 60 -11.36 -0.57 6.39
N CYS A 61 -11.31 -0.95 5.11
CA CYS A 61 -10.18 -1.68 4.52
C CYS A 61 -9.17 -0.73 3.87
N ILE A 62 -7.92 -0.72 4.36
CA ILE A 62 -6.87 0.15 3.81
C ILE A 62 -6.37 -0.29 2.43
N PHE A 63 -6.45 -1.59 2.12
CA PHE A 63 -6.06 -2.10 0.80
C PHE A 63 -7.06 -1.70 -0.28
N SER A 64 -8.37 -1.77 0.02
CA SER A 64 -9.41 -1.32 -0.90
C SER A 64 -9.32 0.17 -1.19
N ILE A 65 -9.01 1.00 -0.18
CA ILE A 65 -8.75 2.44 -0.38
C ILE A 65 -7.54 2.65 -1.30
N ALA A 66 -6.43 1.96 -1.06
CA ALA A 66 -5.22 2.11 -1.86
C ALA A 66 -5.41 1.65 -3.32
N ALA A 67 -6.19 0.59 -3.53
CA ALA A 67 -6.53 0.08 -4.84
C ALA A 67 -7.47 1.03 -5.60
N ASP A 68 -8.52 1.55 -4.96
CA ASP A 68 -9.49 2.48 -5.58
C ASP A 68 -8.84 3.81 -6.01
N LEU A 69 -7.76 4.20 -5.33
CA LEU A 69 -7.00 5.41 -5.66
C LEU A 69 -5.79 5.13 -6.57
N GLU A 70 -5.52 3.87 -6.90
CA GLU A 70 -4.37 3.42 -7.70
C GLU A 70 -3.03 3.98 -7.15
N ILE A 71 -2.83 3.87 -5.83
CA ILE A 71 -1.69 4.48 -5.13
C ILE A 71 -0.67 3.49 -4.55
N ALA A 72 -0.96 2.19 -4.58
CA ALA A 72 -0.01 1.14 -4.20
C ALA A 72 0.30 0.25 -5.41
N ASP A 73 1.57 -0.12 -5.55
CA ASP A 73 2.02 -1.08 -6.56
C ASP A 73 2.05 -2.51 -6.01
N TYR A 74 2.17 -2.64 -4.68
CA TYR A 74 2.35 -3.92 -4.02
C TYR A 74 1.91 -3.88 -2.56
N ASN A 75 1.51 -5.03 -2.02
CA ASN A 75 1.28 -5.23 -0.59
C ASN A 75 2.02 -6.48 -0.10
N ARG A 76 2.51 -6.44 1.14
CA ARG A 76 3.11 -7.59 1.82
C ARG A 76 2.70 -7.60 3.29
N GLY A 77 1.99 -8.65 3.70
CA GLY A 77 1.29 -8.65 4.97
C GLY A 77 0.35 -7.45 5.03
N GLU A 78 0.45 -6.65 6.08
CA GLU A 78 -0.38 -5.46 6.34
C GLU A 78 0.16 -4.15 5.71
N LYS A 79 1.27 -4.22 4.96
CA LYS A 79 1.97 -3.03 4.44
C LYS A 79 1.78 -2.86 2.94
N LEU A 80 1.54 -1.61 2.54
CA LEU A 80 1.41 -1.15 1.16
C LEU A 80 2.69 -0.44 0.70
N TYR A 81 3.08 -0.67 -0.55
CA TYR A 81 4.31 -0.15 -1.13
C TYR A 81 4.02 0.54 -2.47
N LEU A 82 4.64 1.70 -2.66
CA LEU A 82 4.71 2.40 -3.94
C LEU A 82 6.15 2.35 -4.44
N PHE A 83 6.38 1.55 -5.46
CA PHE A 83 7.67 1.34 -6.09
C PHE A 83 8.18 2.60 -6.79
N GLY A 84 9.48 2.85 -6.66
CA GLY A 84 10.16 3.99 -7.31
C GLY A 84 10.31 3.82 -8.83
N PRO A 85 11.19 4.60 -9.48
CA PRO A 85 11.67 4.24 -10.81
C PRO A 85 12.44 2.92 -10.76
N VAL A 86 12.38 2.16 -11.85
CA VAL A 86 13.20 0.97 -12.08
C VAL A 86 14.41 1.44 -12.87
N ASP A 87 15.56 1.46 -12.22
CA ASP A 87 16.81 1.96 -12.78
C ASP A 87 17.96 1.01 -12.46
N ASP A 88 19.15 1.36 -12.97
CA ASP A 88 20.36 0.59 -12.71
C ASP A 88 20.71 0.59 -11.22
N GLU A 89 20.27 1.59 -10.44
CA GLU A 89 20.44 1.60 -8.99
C GLU A 89 19.67 0.45 -8.34
N LEU A 90 18.37 0.27 -8.66
CA LEU A 90 17.60 -0.87 -8.17
C LEU A 90 18.27 -2.20 -8.58
N ARG A 91 18.69 -2.32 -9.85
CA ARG A 91 19.32 -3.54 -10.35
C ARG A 91 20.61 -3.85 -9.57
N ASN A 92 21.47 -2.86 -9.38
CA ASN A 92 22.75 -3.04 -8.70
C ASN A 92 22.54 -3.36 -7.22
N ARG A 93 21.64 -2.68 -6.51
CA ARG A 93 21.33 -3.00 -5.11
C ARG A 93 20.90 -4.47 -4.93
N VAL A 94 20.12 -5.02 -5.86
CA VAL A 94 19.72 -6.44 -5.81
C VAL A 94 20.89 -7.36 -6.11
N ILE A 95 21.67 -7.10 -7.16
CA ILE A 95 22.79 -7.96 -7.58
C ILE A 95 23.92 -7.95 -6.55
N ASP A 96 24.23 -6.78 -5.99
CA ASP A 96 25.33 -6.58 -5.04
C ASP A 96 24.93 -6.95 -3.59
N GLY A 97 23.65 -7.28 -3.35
CA GLY A 97 23.13 -7.70 -2.04
C GLY A 97 22.92 -6.54 -1.06
N GLU A 98 22.81 -5.31 -1.55
CA GLU A 98 22.55 -4.10 -0.76
C GLU A 98 21.04 -3.79 -0.60
N GLY A 99 20.20 -4.42 -1.41
CA GLY A 99 18.73 -4.30 -1.37
C GLY A 99 18.07 -5.27 -0.38
N ASP A 100 16.76 -5.09 -0.19
CA ASP A 100 15.95 -5.99 0.63
C ASP A 100 15.16 -7.04 -0.21
N ALA A 101 14.37 -7.87 0.46
CA ALA A 101 13.56 -8.88 -0.23
C ALA A 101 12.48 -8.26 -1.13
N ILE A 102 12.04 -7.02 -0.85
CA ILE A 102 11.03 -6.31 -1.65
C ILE A 102 11.69 -5.78 -2.93
N ASP A 103 12.92 -5.26 -2.86
CA ASP A 103 13.70 -4.89 -4.04
C ASP A 103 13.91 -6.09 -4.98
N ALA A 104 14.23 -7.25 -4.43
CA ALA A 104 14.40 -8.48 -5.22
C ALA A 104 13.09 -8.94 -5.90
N GLU A 105 11.99 -9.01 -5.15
CA GLU A 105 10.68 -9.38 -5.71
C GLU A 105 10.22 -8.37 -6.77
N ARG A 106 10.41 -7.08 -6.51
CA ARG A 106 10.11 -6.01 -7.46
C ARG A 106 10.87 -6.18 -8.77
N LEU A 107 12.17 -6.47 -8.70
CA LEU A 107 12.97 -6.73 -9.90
C LEU A 107 12.47 -7.98 -10.63
N LEU A 108 12.13 -9.04 -9.91
CA LEU A 108 11.63 -10.29 -10.51
C LEU A 108 10.28 -10.10 -11.22
N ARG A 109 9.33 -9.37 -10.62
CA ARG A 109 8.04 -9.03 -11.24
C ARG A 109 8.16 -8.29 -12.58
N LEU A 110 9.27 -7.58 -12.79
CA LEU A 110 9.52 -6.84 -14.02
C LEU A 110 10.19 -7.71 -15.09
N LEU A 111 11.06 -8.61 -14.68
CA LEU A 111 11.80 -9.49 -15.58
C LEU A 111 10.97 -10.70 -16.02
N GLU A 112 10.19 -11.26 -15.11
CA GLU A 112 9.42 -12.50 -15.26
C GLU A 112 7.99 -12.28 -14.71
N PRO A 113 7.18 -11.38 -15.32
CA PRO A 113 5.86 -11.02 -14.80
C PRO A 113 4.91 -12.21 -14.69
N GLU A 114 5.00 -13.18 -15.60
CA GLU A 114 4.19 -14.40 -15.64
C GLU A 114 4.34 -15.33 -14.42
N LEU A 115 5.35 -15.12 -13.57
CA LEU A 115 5.49 -15.85 -12.30
C LEU A 115 4.48 -15.40 -11.23
N PHE A 116 3.75 -14.31 -11.47
CA PHE A 116 2.89 -13.65 -10.49
C PHE A 116 1.42 -13.50 -10.94
N ASP A 117 1.07 -14.07 -12.09
CA ASP A 117 -0.28 -14.10 -12.67
C ASP A 117 -1.11 -15.29 -12.18
#